data_AF-A0A831K769-F1
#
_entry.id   AF-A0A831K769-F1
#
_cell.length_a   1.000
_cell.length_b   1.000
_cell.length_c   1.000
_cell.angle_alpha   90.00
_cell.angle_beta   90.00
_cell.angle_gamma   90.00
#
_symmetry.space_group_name_H-M   'P 1'
#
loop_
_entity.id
_entity.type
_entity.pdbx_description
1 polymer ?
#
loop_
_entity_poly.entity_id
_entity_poly.type
_entity_poly.pdbx_seq_one_letter_code
_entity_poly.pdbx_strand_id
1 'polypeptide(L)' 'MSYFRRLADLPKEELLAPGHRLCAGCAASIIARLALKATRGPTIVVNATGCLEVATTIYPYTSWRVPWVHVAFENA' A
#
# COMPACT_ATOMS: atom_id res chain seq x y z
N MET A 1 9.86 -21.41 -5.01
CA MET A 1 9.18 -20.33 -5.77
C MET A 1 7.67 -20.50 -5.57
N SER A 2 7.08 -19.98 -4.49
CA SER A 2 5.61 -20.10 -4.33
C SER A 2 4.92 -19.12 -5.29
N TYR A 3 4.32 -19.68 -6.34
CA TYR A 3 3.49 -18.93 -7.28
C TYR A 3 2.05 -18.94 -6.76
N PHE A 4 1.46 -17.75 -6.57
CA PHE A 4 0.03 -17.61 -6.34
C PHE A 4 -0.70 -18.02 -7.62
N ARG A 5 -1.19 -19.26 -7.68
CA ARG A 5 -1.88 -19.79 -8.87
C ARG A 5 -3.38 -19.55 -8.82
N ARG A 6 -3.96 -19.55 -7.63
CA ARG A 6 -5.38 -19.32 -7.39
C ARG A 6 -5.55 -18.18 -6.39
N LEU A 7 -6.72 -17.56 -6.41
CA LEU A 7 -7.08 -16.50 -5.46
C LEU A 7 -7.02 -16.98 -3.99
N ALA A 8 -7.34 -18.26 -3.76
CA ALA A 8 -7.26 -18.87 -2.42
C ALA A 8 -5.83 -18.96 -1.86
N ASP A 9 -4.82 -18.90 -2.73
CA ASP A 9 -3.41 -19.01 -2.32
C ASP A 9 -2.84 -17.64 -1.88
N LEU A 10 -3.59 -16.53 -2.04
CA LEU A 10 -3.13 -15.19 -1.67
C LEU A 10 -3.05 -15.02 -0.15
N PRO A 11 -2.05 -14.26 0.35
CA PRO A 11 -1.94 -13.98 1.77
C PRO A 11 -3.16 -13.19 2.24
N LYS A 12 -3.73 -13.58 3.38
CA LYS A 12 -4.86 -12.86 4.01
C LYS A 12 -4.43 -11.56 4.67
N GLU A 13 -3.14 -11.45 5.02
CA GLU A 13 -2.60 -10.23 5.60
C GLU A 13 -2.65 -9.08 4.59
N GLU A 14 -3.05 -7.92 5.08
CA GLU A 14 -3.01 -6.66 4.35
C GLU A 14 -1.94 -5.77 4.97
N LEU A 15 -0.95 -5.39 4.15
CA LEU A 15 0.12 -4.47 4.53
C LEU A 15 -0.28 -3.00 4.35
N LEU A 16 -1.28 -2.74 3.50
CA LEU A 16 -2.05 -1.49 3.54
C LEU A 16 -3.28 -1.73 4.42
N ALA A 17 -3.25 -1.17 5.63
CA ALA A 17 -4.30 -1.30 6.62
C ALA A 17 -5.61 -0.63 6.17
N PRO A 18 -6.76 -1.13 6.65
CA PRO A 18 -8.02 -0.40 6.55
C PRO A 18 -7.94 0.92 7.36
N GLY A 19 -8.76 1.91 6.99
CA GLY A 19 -8.81 3.21 7.70
C GLY A 19 -8.10 4.37 7.02
N HIS A 20 -7.93 4.33 5.70
CA HIS A 20 -7.47 5.47 4.89
C HIS A 20 -8.65 6.28 4.31
N ARG A 21 -8.42 7.54 3.93
CA ARG A 21 -9.47 8.46 3.42
C ARG A 21 -9.63 8.46 1.90
N LEU A 22 -9.28 7.36 1.24
CA LEU A 22 -9.53 7.19 -0.19
C LEU A 22 -11.03 6.99 -0.47
N CYS A 23 -11.49 7.49 -1.61
CA CYS A 23 -12.88 7.37 -2.04
C CYS A 23 -13.35 5.90 -2.07
N ALA A 24 -14.65 5.67 -1.91
CA ALA A 24 -15.26 4.36 -2.08
C ALA A 24 -14.95 3.82 -3.49
N GLY A 25 -14.34 2.63 -3.57
CA GLY A 25 -13.93 2.04 -4.84
C GLY A 25 -12.69 2.67 -5.49
N CYS A 26 -11.90 3.46 -4.77
CA CYS A 26 -10.66 4.02 -5.30
C CYS A 26 -9.71 2.92 -5.82
N ALA A 27 -9.26 3.06 -7.07
CA ALA A 27 -8.34 2.10 -7.67
C ALA A 27 -6.97 2.10 -7.01
N ALA A 28 -6.49 3.26 -6.52
CA ALA A 28 -5.16 3.39 -5.92
C ALA A 28 -4.99 2.51 -4.68
N SER A 29 -5.99 2.42 -3.80
CA SER A 29 -5.94 1.53 -2.63
C SER A 29 -5.94 0.07 -3.06
N ILE A 30 -6.75 -0.30 -4.06
CA ILE A 30 -6.83 -1.68 -4.56
C ILE A 30 -5.49 -2.10 -5.15
N ILE A 31 -4.90 -1.26 -6.00
CA ILE A 31 -3.60 -1.51 -6.64
C ILE A 31 -2.51 -1.63 -5.58
N ALA A 32 -2.39 -0.66 -4.66
CA ALA A 32 -1.37 -0.70 -3.61
C ALA A 32 -1.52 -1.94 -2.71
N ARG A 33 -2.75 -2.29 -2.33
CA ARG A 33 -3.04 -3.48 -1.52
C ARG A 33 -2.61 -4.77 -2.22
N LEU A 34 -2.92 -4.92 -3.50
CA LEU A 34 -2.52 -6.10 -4.29
C LEU A 34 -1.02 -6.12 -4.57
N ALA A 35 -0.41 -4.98 -4.88
CA ALA A 35 1.03 -4.87 -5.11
C ALA A 35 1.82 -5.32 -3.88
N LEU A 36 1.41 -4.89 -2.68
CA LEU A 36 2.04 -5.32 -1.43
C LEU A 36 1.94 -6.84 -1.21
N LYS A 37 0.84 -7.49 -1.58
CA LYS A 37 0.73 -8.97 -1.52
C LYS A 37 1.71 -9.69 -2.44
N ALA A 38 2.15 -9.04 -3.51
CA ALA A 38 3.13 -9.60 -4.45
C ALA A 38 4.58 -9.42 -3.96
N THR A 39 4.83 -8.51 -3.02
CA THR A 39 6.19 -8.28 -2.48
C THR A 39 6.67 -9.47 -1.64
N ARG A 40 7.99 -9.69 -1.62
CA ARG A 40 8.63 -10.80 -0.90
C ARG A 40 9.78 -10.26 -0.05
N GLY A 41 9.81 -10.63 1.22
CA GLY A 41 10.83 -10.18 2.16
C GLY A 41 10.62 -8.74 2.66
N PRO A 42 11.65 -8.15 3.29
CA PRO A 42 11.58 -6.78 3.81
C PRO A 42 11.24 -5.79 2.69
N THR A 43 10.14 -5.07 2.84
CA THR A 43 9.60 -4.15 1.83
C THR A 43 9.50 -2.75 2.43
N ILE A 44 9.98 -1.75 1.69
CA ILE A 44 9.85 -0.34 2.02
C ILE A 44 9.02 0.31 0.92
N VAL A 45 8.06 1.16 1.30
CA VAL A 45 7.25 1.91 0.36
C VAL A 45 7.73 3.36 0.32
N VAL A 46 8.03 3.83 -0.89
CA VAL A 46 8.39 5.21 -1.20
C VAL A 46 7.25 5.80 -1.99
N ASN A 47 6.62 6.86 -1.48
CA ASN A 47 5.51 7.52 -2.17
C ASN A 47 5.85 8.98 -2.44
N ALA A 48 5.76 9.37 -3.71
CA ALA A 48 5.62 10.77 -4.10
C ALA A 48 4.34 11.36 -3.50
N THR A 49 4.35 12.66 -3.26
CA THR A 49 3.14 13.44 -2.98
C THR A 49 2.05 13.12 -4.00
N GLY A 50 0.84 12.84 -3.52
CA GLY A 50 -0.29 12.50 -4.39
C GLY A 50 -1.46 11.91 -3.62
N CYS A 51 -2.56 11.61 -4.32
CA CYS A 51 -3.79 11.13 -3.68
C CYS A 51 -3.57 9.91 -2.78
N LEU A 52 -2.74 8.95 -3.21
CA LEU A 52 -2.44 7.76 -2.42
C LEU A 52 -1.70 8.12 -1.13
N GLU A 53 -0.72 9.01 -1.22
CA GLU A 53 0.05 9.48 -0.07
C GLU A 53 -0.85 10.25 0.90
N VAL A 54 -1.39 11.41 0.50
CA VAL A 54 -2.19 12.27 1.39
C VAL A 54 -3.38 11.57 2.03
N ALA A 55 -3.98 10.57 1.36
CA ALA A 55 -5.14 9.87 1.90
C ALA A 55 -4.79 8.68 2.81
N THR A 56 -3.56 8.17 2.76
CA THR A 56 -3.11 7.02 3.58
C THR A 56 -2.19 7.42 4.73
N THR A 57 -1.64 8.63 4.74
CA THR A 57 -0.66 9.09 5.75
C THR A 57 -1.04 10.40 6.40
N ILE A 58 -2.29 10.48 6.86
CA ILE A 58 -2.80 11.69 7.53
C ILE A 58 -2.34 11.68 8.98
N TYR A 59 -1.54 12.69 9.33
CA TYR A 59 -1.06 12.89 10.69
C TYR A 59 -2.18 12.78 11.75
N PRO A 60 -1.97 12.07 12.87
CA PRO A 60 -0.75 11.35 13.28
C PRO A 60 -0.70 9.87 12.81
N TYR A 61 -1.56 9.47 11.88
CA TYR A 61 -1.77 8.07 11.51
C TYR A 61 -1.13 7.72 10.16
N THR A 62 -0.81 6.43 10.02
CA THR A 62 -0.40 5.83 8.75
C THR A 62 -1.18 4.54 8.54
N SER A 63 -1.65 4.33 7.32
CA SER A 63 -2.26 3.08 6.90
C SER A 63 -1.22 2.05 6.44
N TRP A 64 0.08 2.36 6.48
CA TRP A 64 1.14 1.44 6.04
C TRP A 64 1.65 0.61 7.23
N ARG A 65 1.54 -0.72 7.13
CA ARG A 65 2.08 -1.68 8.12
C ARG A 65 3.50 -2.13 7.77
N VAL A 66 4.13 -1.44 6.84
CA VAL A 66 5.52 -1.58 6.42
C VAL A 66 6.21 -0.23 6.59
N PRO A 67 7.55 -0.18 6.69
CA PRO A 67 8.29 1.07 6.62
C PRO A 67 7.87 1.86 5.37
N TRP A 68 7.48 3.11 5.59
CA TRP A 68 6.96 3.99 4.57
C TRP A 68 7.66 5.34 4.66
N VAL A 69 7.98 5.93 3.51
CA VAL A 69 8.61 7.25 3.41
C VAL A 69 7.90 8.12 2.38
N HIS A 70 7.63 9.35 2.80
CA HIS A 70 7.19 10.43 1.93
C HIS A 70 8.37 10.96 1.13
N VAL A 71 8.15 11.20 -0.15
CA VAL A 71 9.09 11.87 -1.05
C VAL A 71 8.35 12.96 -1.84
N ALA A 72 9.09 13.98 -2.31
CA ALA A 72 8.48 15.08 -3.05
C ALA A 72 7.87 14.59 -4.37
N PHE A 73 7.04 15.44 -4.98
CA PHE A 73 6.23 15.08 -6.13
C PHE A 73 7.08 14.60 -7.33
N GLU A 74 8.28 15.14 -7.45
CA GLU A 74 9.16 15.00 -8.60
C GLU A 74 10.23 13.91 -8.48
N ASN A 75 10.44 13.30 -7.32
CA ASN A 75 11.64 12.51 -7.05
C ASN A 75 11.46 11.22 -6.23
N ALA A 76 10.26 10.63 -6.25
CA ALA A 76 10.01 9.33 -5.65
C ALA A 76 10.44 8.16 -6.54
#